data_AF-A0AAV1GE13-F1
#
_entry.id   AF-A0AAV1GE13-F1
#
_cell.length_a   1.000
_cell.length_b   1.000
_cell.length_c   1.000
_cell.angle_alpha   90.00
_cell.angle_beta   90.00
_cell.angle_gamma   90.00
#
_symmetry.space_group_name_H-M   'P 1'
#
loop_
_entity.id
_entity.type
_entity.pdbx_description
1 polymer ?
#
loop_
_entity_poly.entity_id
_entity_poly.type
_entity_poly.pdbx_seq_one_letter_code
_entity_poly.pdbx_strand_id
1 'polypeptide(L)'
;MEEEPRLTQKASEEELRTMYQLYRETLREMRGNTSDAVKETMSTVLFPATVKKRKVTERSEHLRSDNMQWYRAVFHKNPNIQAQVSLARARLKISRQILDDPASVQPELRPVIKVKVNRKRLTNSPVFVNGSSSTDVTLDVRSEVEKWIGINGDQKLVVDVGIAVGEVSLEANPTISLELDLKKAPKRRHSRSNKEDECDERGWCCRKSVIISFKDIGWSDWVVAPTEYTMHLCDGTCPHNYKPASMHTQVKSRLHQITKGETPRPCCVPAAYEPMVLMHYDSRGKLKLTPFPDLIVSKCHCA
;
A
#
# COMPACT_ATOMS: atom_id res chain seq x y z
N MET A 1 -4.69 8.12 -32.08
CA MET A 1 -6.08 8.50 -31.77
C MET A 1 -6.92 7.71 -32.75
N GLU A 2 -7.63 6.69 -32.29
CA GLU A 2 -8.51 5.91 -33.18
C GLU A 2 -9.60 6.85 -33.72
N GLU A 3 -9.89 6.74 -35.02
CA GLU A 3 -10.87 7.57 -35.73
C GLU A 3 -12.28 7.33 -35.18
N GLU A 4 -13.13 8.38 -35.16
CA GLU A 4 -14.50 8.28 -34.65
C GLU A 4 -15.31 7.21 -35.42
N PRO A 5 -16.00 6.28 -34.75
CA PRO A 5 -16.75 5.22 -35.41
C PRO A 5 -17.90 5.77 -36.26
N ARG A 6 -17.94 5.44 -37.56
CA ARG A 6 -19.12 5.67 -38.39
C ARG A 6 -20.13 4.55 -38.18
N LEU A 7 -21.21 4.84 -37.47
CA LEU A 7 -22.25 3.84 -37.20
C LEU A 7 -23.11 3.57 -38.43
N THR A 8 -23.09 2.33 -38.90
CA THR A 8 -23.94 1.85 -39.99
C THR A 8 -25.26 1.26 -39.47
N GLN A 9 -25.31 0.78 -38.23
CA GLN A 9 -26.52 0.22 -37.62
C GLN A 9 -26.50 0.38 -36.09
N LYS A 10 -27.64 0.75 -35.48
CA LYS A 10 -27.79 0.89 -34.02
C LYS A 10 -28.10 -0.47 -33.38
N ALA A 11 -27.64 -0.67 -32.15
CA ALA A 11 -27.91 -1.88 -31.37
C ALA A 11 -29.41 -2.09 -31.13
N SER A 12 -29.81 -3.35 -30.92
CA SER A 12 -31.21 -3.69 -30.59
C SER A 12 -31.61 -3.13 -29.22
N GLU A 13 -32.92 -2.96 -29.00
CA GLU A 13 -33.42 -2.41 -27.73
C GLU A 13 -33.08 -3.32 -26.54
N GLU A 14 -33.08 -4.64 -26.74
CA GLU A 14 -32.68 -5.62 -25.71
C GLU A 14 -31.21 -5.48 -25.35
N GLU A 15 -30.33 -5.37 -26.35
CA GLU A 15 -28.89 -5.23 -26.16
C GLU A 15 -28.54 -3.91 -25.44
N LEU A 16 -29.23 -2.82 -25.78
CA LEU A 16 -29.12 -1.54 -25.08
C LEU A 16 -29.51 -1.66 -23.60
N ARG A 17 -30.64 -2.32 -23.30
CA ARG A 17 -31.10 -2.51 -21.91
C ARG A 17 -30.08 -3.30 -21.09
N THR A 18 -29.54 -4.40 -21.64
CA THR A 18 -28.51 -5.21 -20.98
C THR A 18 -27.24 -4.39 -20.73
N MET A 19 -26.78 -3.62 -21.72
CA MET A 19 -25.58 -2.80 -21.57
C MET A 19 -25.74 -1.67 -20.55
N TYR A 20 -26.92 -1.05 -20.46
CA TYR A 20 -27.22 -0.06 -19.42
C TYR A 20 -27.23 -0.66 -18.01
N GLN A 21 -27.68 -1.92 -17.85
CA GLN A 21 -27.59 -2.61 -16.56
C GLN A 21 -26.13 -2.84 -16.15
N LEU A 22 -25.33 -3.39 -17.07
CA LEU A 22 -23.90 -3.60 -16.85
C LEU A 22 -23.19 -2.28 -16.52
N TYR A 23 -23.49 -1.20 -17.24
CA TYR A 23 -22.94 0.13 -17.00
C TYR A 23 -23.20 0.62 -15.56
N ARG A 24 -24.44 0.45 -15.07
CA ARG A 24 -24.81 0.84 -13.70
C ARG A 24 -24.10 0.01 -12.65
N GLU A 25 -23.89 -1.28 -12.90
CA GLU A 25 -23.13 -2.16 -12.02
C GLU A 25 -21.66 -1.76 -11.96
N THR A 26 -21.02 -1.56 -13.12
CA THR A 26 -19.63 -1.08 -13.19
C THR A 26 -19.44 0.26 -12.45
N LEU A 27 -20.37 1.21 -12.59
CA LEU A 27 -20.31 2.47 -11.83
C LEU A 27 -20.44 2.28 -10.31
N ARG A 28 -21.25 1.31 -9.86
CA ARG A 28 -21.37 0.98 -8.43
C ARG A 28 -20.09 0.36 -7.90
N GLU A 29 -19.49 -0.56 -8.65
CA GLU A 29 -18.20 -1.17 -8.30
C GLU A 29 -17.08 -0.13 -8.23
N MET A 30 -17.00 0.76 -9.22
CA MET A 30 -16.04 1.86 -9.23
C MET A 30 -16.21 2.77 -8.00
N ARG A 31 -17.46 3.09 -7.61
CA ARG A 31 -17.75 3.89 -6.41
C ARG A 31 -17.41 3.13 -5.11
N GLY A 32 -17.66 1.82 -5.07
CA GLY A 32 -17.27 0.95 -3.96
C GLY A 32 -15.75 0.88 -3.79
N ASN A 33 -15.01 0.73 -4.89
CA ASN A 33 -13.55 0.72 -4.92
C ASN A 33 -12.95 2.10 -4.58
N THR A 34 -13.67 3.20 -4.81
CA THR A 34 -13.25 4.55 -4.37
C THR A 34 -13.41 4.71 -2.84
N SER A 35 -14.29 3.91 -2.22
CA SER A 35 -14.52 3.84 -0.77
C SER A 35 -13.52 2.91 -0.07
N ASP A 36 -13.10 1.84 -0.75
CA ASP A 36 -11.89 1.08 -0.42
C ASP A 36 -10.67 1.80 -0.99
N ALA A 37 -10.34 2.94 -0.36
CA ALA A 37 -9.01 3.51 -0.45
C ALA A 37 -8.01 2.36 -0.35
N VAL A 38 -7.20 2.17 -1.42
CA VAL A 38 -6.02 1.30 -1.44
C VAL A 38 -5.38 1.42 -0.06
N LYS A 39 -5.59 0.39 0.77
CA LYS A 39 -5.02 0.35 2.12
C LYS A 39 -3.53 0.32 1.84
N GLU A 40 -2.86 1.47 1.97
CA GLU A 40 -1.40 1.57 1.92
C GLU A 40 -0.86 0.70 3.06
N THR A 41 -0.76 -0.59 2.81
CA THR A 41 -0.09 -1.56 3.66
C THR A 41 1.37 -1.43 3.37
N MET A 42 2.12 -0.92 4.34
CA MET A 42 3.57 -0.89 4.29
C MET A 42 4.07 -2.14 5.02
N SER A 43 4.86 -2.97 4.35
CA SER A 43 5.53 -4.12 4.99
C SER A 43 6.96 -3.72 5.36
N THR A 44 7.37 -4.03 6.58
CA THR A 44 8.75 -3.79 7.06
C THR A 44 9.28 -5.01 7.79
N VAL A 45 10.56 -5.31 7.60
CA VAL A 45 11.27 -6.38 8.31
C VAL A 45 12.22 -5.77 9.32
N LEU A 46 12.16 -6.21 10.57
CA LEU A 46 13.07 -5.82 11.63
C LEU A 46 14.03 -6.97 11.94
N PHE A 47 15.31 -6.64 12.03
CA PHE A 47 16.34 -7.54 12.54
C PHE A 47 16.68 -7.17 13.98
N PRO A 48 17.00 -8.15 14.84
CA PRO A 48 17.38 -7.88 16.22
C PRO A 48 18.74 -7.20 16.26
N ALA A 49 18.89 -6.21 17.13
CA ALA A 49 20.18 -5.53 17.34
C ALA A 49 21.23 -6.45 17.96
N THR A 50 20.81 -7.49 18.69
CA THR A 50 21.70 -8.52 19.23
C THR A 50 21.00 -9.86 19.27
N VAL A 51 21.72 -10.93 18.97
CA VAL A 51 21.34 -12.32 19.23
C VAL A 51 22.45 -12.93 20.08
N LYS A 52 22.17 -13.23 21.36
CA LYS A 52 23.18 -13.78 22.29
C LYS A 52 22.74 -15.11 22.88
N LYS A 53 23.63 -16.10 22.86
CA LYS A 53 23.48 -17.38 23.56
C LYS A 53 23.39 -17.11 25.07
N ARG A 54 22.36 -17.63 25.76
CA ARG A 54 22.23 -17.50 27.21
C ARG A 54 23.07 -18.57 27.90
N LYS A 55 23.96 -18.17 28.83
CA LYS A 55 24.61 -19.09 29.76
C LYS A 55 23.59 -19.50 30.84
N VAL A 56 23.40 -20.80 31.06
CA VAL A 56 22.55 -21.32 32.14
C VAL A 56 23.29 -21.06 33.46
N THR A 57 22.62 -20.43 34.43
CA THR A 57 23.19 -20.16 35.76
C THR A 57 22.60 -21.18 36.74
N GLU A 58 23.43 -21.84 37.54
CA GLU A 58 23.17 -23.06 38.36
C GLU A 58 22.03 -23.01 39.39
N ARG A 59 21.23 -21.93 39.51
CA ARG A 59 20.20 -21.81 40.57
C ARG A 59 18.79 -22.24 40.18
N SER A 60 18.61 -23.06 39.14
CA SER A 60 17.28 -23.55 38.74
C SER A 60 17.33 -25.02 38.32
N GLU A 61 17.83 -25.88 39.21
CA GLU A 61 17.96 -27.34 38.98
C GLU A 61 16.65 -28.13 39.11
N HIS A 62 15.48 -27.51 39.34
CA HIS A 62 14.25 -28.27 39.66
C HIS A 62 13.17 -28.28 38.57
N LEU A 63 13.49 -27.90 37.33
CA LEU A 63 12.58 -28.13 36.19
C LEU A 63 13.37 -28.67 34.99
N ARG A 64 13.52 -30.00 34.95
CA ARG A 64 13.97 -30.73 33.75
C ARG A 64 13.20 -30.25 32.53
N SER A 65 13.89 -29.68 31.55
CA SER A 65 13.45 -29.68 30.16
C SER A 65 14.70 -29.77 29.30
N ASP A 66 14.88 -30.95 28.70
CA ASP A 66 15.53 -31.28 27.42
C ASP A 66 16.70 -30.42 26.95
N ASN A 67 17.80 -31.05 26.51
CA ASN A 67 18.96 -30.47 25.82
C ASN A 67 18.58 -29.30 24.89
N MET A 68 18.47 -28.08 25.40
CA MET A 68 17.89 -26.96 24.67
C MET A 68 18.70 -25.70 24.86
N GLN A 69 19.14 -25.16 23.73
CA GLN A 69 19.98 -23.99 23.67
C GLN A 69 19.13 -22.74 23.51
N TRP A 70 19.28 -21.79 24.44
CA TRP A 70 18.51 -20.54 24.45
C TRP A 70 19.30 -19.37 23.85
N TYR A 71 18.66 -18.63 22.94
CA TYR A 71 19.14 -17.42 22.30
C TYR A 71 18.22 -16.25 22.64
N ARG A 72 18.80 -15.10 23.00
CA ARG A 72 18.05 -13.86 23.26
C ARG A 72 18.23 -12.89 22.09
N ALA A 73 17.13 -12.58 21.41
CA ALA A 73 17.03 -11.54 20.38
C ALA A 73 16.38 -10.27 20.95
N VAL A 74 16.97 -9.10 20.65
CA VAL A 74 16.46 -7.79 21.14
C VAL A 74 16.16 -6.88 19.97
N PHE A 75 14.91 -6.46 19.83
CA PHE A 75 14.44 -5.56 18.77
C PHE A 75 14.20 -4.16 19.32
N HIS A 76 14.57 -3.16 18.53
CA HIS A 76 14.32 -1.75 18.82
C HIS A 76 13.16 -1.25 17.95
N LYS A 77 12.38 -0.30 18.49
CA LYS A 77 11.26 0.31 17.79
C LYS A 77 11.81 1.27 16.74
N ASN A 78 11.33 1.18 15.51
CA ASN A 78 11.68 2.16 14.48
C ASN A 78 10.92 3.47 14.77
N PRO A 79 11.57 4.65 14.74
CA PRO A 79 10.91 5.94 14.94
C PRO A 79 9.74 6.19 13.98
N ASN A 80 9.74 5.59 12.78
CA ASN A 80 8.65 5.70 11.81
C ASN A 80 7.35 4.95 12.21
N ILE A 81 7.39 4.09 13.24
CA ILE A 81 6.25 3.25 13.67
C ILE A 81 5.35 3.98 14.69
N GLN A 82 5.73 5.16 15.19
CA GLN A 82 5.09 5.73 16.39
C GLN A 82 3.83 6.58 16.16
N ALA A 83 3.58 7.14 14.98
CA ALA A 83 2.59 8.23 14.91
C ALA A 83 1.18 7.84 14.44
N GLN A 84 0.98 6.99 13.42
CA GLN A 84 -0.34 6.86 12.74
C GLN A 84 -0.56 5.52 12.01
N VAL A 85 -0.18 4.39 12.63
CA VAL A 85 -0.14 3.10 11.95
C VAL A 85 -0.72 1.99 12.85
N SER A 86 -1.72 1.23 12.36
CA SER A 86 -2.26 0.04 13.01
C SER A 86 -1.59 -1.24 12.51
N LEU A 87 -1.28 -2.15 13.42
CA LEU A 87 -0.60 -3.41 13.09
C LEU A 87 -1.60 -4.38 12.43
N ALA A 88 -1.40 -4.67 11.15
CA ALA A 88 -2.21 -5.63 10.41
C ALA A 88 -1.78 -7.08 10.68
N ARG A 89 -0.46 -7.31 10.73
CA ARG A 89 0.15 -8.62 10.93
C ARG A 89 1.53 -8.46 11.55
N ALA A 90 1.93 -9.41 12.40
CA ALA A 90 3.33 -9.55 12.82
C ALA A 90 3.74 -11.02 12.84
N ARG A 91 4.83 -11.35 12.14
CA ARG A 91 5.36 -12.70 12.04
C ARG A 91 6.81 -12.74 12.50
N LEU A 92 7.13 -13.63 13.41
CA LEU A 92 8.50 -13.92 13.82
C LEU A 92 9.00 -15.12 12.99
N LYS A 93 10.06 -14.90 12.22
CA LYS A 93 10.70 -15.92 11.41
C LYS A 93 12.04 -16.34 12.03
N ILE A 94 12.24 -17.64 12.20
CA ILE A 94 13.44 -18.24 12.77
C ILE A 94 13.98 -19.24 11.74
N SER A 95 15.18 -18.99 11.23
CA SER A 95 15.88 -19.83 10.27
C SER A 95 17.16 -20.40 10.87
N ARG A 96 17.56 -21.58 10.38
CA ARG A 96 18.83 -22.24 10.72
C ARG A 96 19.61 -22.36 9.42
N GLN A 97 20.70 -21.60 9.26
CA GLN A 97 21.62 -21.83 8.16
C GLN A 97 22.40 -23.12 8.47
N ILE A 98 22.04 -24.20 7.78
CA ILE A 98 22.90 -25.38 7.69
C ILE A 98 23.89 -25.02 6.57
N LEU A 99 25.13 -24.67 6.94
CA LEU A 99 26.21 -24.63 5.96
C LEU A 99 26.34 -26.06 5.39
N ASP A 100 26.27 -26.13 4.07
CA ASP A 100 26.06 -27.33 3.25
C ASP A 100 26.83 -28.58 3.70
N ASP A 101 26.08 -29.67 3.95
CA ASP A 101 26.51 -31.01 3.54
C ASP A 101 25.24 -31.85 3.24
N PRO A 102 24.94 -32.18 1.97
CA PRO A 102 23.71 -32.87 1.58
C PRO A 102 23.72 -34.38 1.87
N ALA A 103 24.77 -34.91 2.51
CA ALA A 103 24.88 -36.33 2.81
C ALA A 103 24.65 -36.60 4.31
N SER A 104 23.62 -37.41 4.60
CA SER A 104 23.28 -38.00 5.91
C SER A 104 22.49 -37.12 6.90
N VAL A 105 21.17 -37.06 6.76
CA VAL A 105 20.29 -36.88 7.94
C VAL A 105 19.07 -37.79 7.82
N GLN A 106 18.96 -38.74 8.76
CA GLN A 106 17.77 -39.58 8.90
C GLN A 106 16.53 -38.76 9.32
N PRO A 107 15.30 -39.17 8.96
CA PRO A 107 14.13 -38.28 8.98
C PRO A 107 13.50 -37.99 10.35
N GLU A 108 14.08 -38.45 11.47
CA GLU A 108 13.27 -38.71 12.67
C GLU A 108 13.39 -37.72 13.85
N LEU A 109 14.25 -36.70 13.80
CA LEU A 109 14.34 -35.72 14.89
C LEU A 109 13.85 -34.34 14.43
N ARG A 110 12.53 -34.15 14.45
CA ARG A 110 11.90 -32.83 14.28
C ARG A 110 12.25 -31.93 15.48
N PRO A 111 12.95 -30.80 15.30
CA PRO A 111 13.42 -30.01 16.42
C PRO A 111 12.27 -29.29 17.13
N VAL A 112 12.20 -29.44 18.45
CA VAL A 112 11.27 -28.69 19.30
C VAL A 112 11.83 -27.27 19.50
N ILE A 113 11.14 -26.26 18.97
CA ILE A 113 11.45 -24.85 19.19
C ILE A 113 10.48 -24.27 20.23
N LYS A 114 11.01 -23.64 21.27
CA LYS A 114 10.22 -22.93 22.29
C LYS A 114 10.51 -21.43 22.24
N VAL A 115 9.48 -20.60 22.02
CA VAL A 115 9.65 -19.14 21.96
C VAL A 115 8.97 -18.47 23.16
N LYS A 116 9.65 -17.47 23.74
CA LYS A 116 9.16 -16.61 24.81
C LYS A 116 9.32 -15.16 24.39
N VAL A 117 8.25 -14.37 24.47
CA VAL A 117 8.26 -12.94 24.15
C VAL A 117 8.01 -12.16 25.44
N ASN A 118 8.92 -11.25 25.81
CA ASN A 118 8.84 -10.45 27.05
C ASN A 118 8.52 -11.27 28.31
N ARG A 119 9.17 -12.42 28.47
CA ARG A 119 8.98 -13.39 29.58
C ARG A 119 7.59 -14.06 29.64
N LYS A 120 6.64 -13.70 28.77
CA LYS A 120 5.40 -14.46 28.57
C LYS A 120 5.65 -15.62 27.62
N ARG A 121 5.17 -16.81 28.00
CA ARG A 121 5.25 -18.03 27.18
C ARG A 121 4.08 -17.99 26.20
N LEU A 122 4.34 -18.05 24.88
CA LEU A 122 3.26 -18.11 23.88
C LEU A 122 2.53 -19.47 23.82
N THR A 123 2.98 -20.45 24.63
CA THR A 123 2.39 -21.77 24.92
C THR A 123 2.60 -22.91 23.90
N ASN A 124 2.38 -24.13 24.42
CA ASN A 124 2.78 -25.45 23.94
C ASN A 124 2.00 -25.91 22.70
N SER A 125 2.29 -25.37 21.53
CA SER A 125 1.81 -25.97 20.28
C SER A 125 2.98 -26.61 19.55
N PRO A 126 3.01 -27.96 19.37
CA PRO A 126 3.95 -28.57 18.44
C PRO A 126 3.59 -28.07 17.05
N VAL A 127 4.43 -27.19 16.48
CA VAL A 127 4.29 -26.78 15.10
C VAL A 127 4.80 -27.94 14.25
N PHE A 128 3.87 -28.77 13.75
CA PHE A 128 4.18 -29.83 12.80
C PHE A 128 4.36 -29.20 11.42
N VAL A 129 5.60 -29.16 10.94
CA VAL A 129 5.92 -28.79 9.55
C VAL A 129 6.08 -30.08 8.75
N ASN A 130 5.30 -30.23 7.67
CA ASN A 130 5.52 -31.22 6.62
C ASN A 130 6.13 -30.50 5.42
N GLY A 131 7.26 -30.99 4.91
CA GLY A 131 7.79 -30.60 3.61
C GLY A 131 9.23 -30.09 3.64
N SER A 132 9.99 -30.48 2.62
CA SER A 132 11.45 -30.54 2.46
C SER A 132 12.23 -29.22 2.49
N SER A 133 13.46 -29.32 3.03
CA SER A 133 14.66 -28.47 2.84
C SER A 133 14.52 -26.95 3.12
N SER A 134 15.26 -26.47 4.14
CA SER A 134 15.21 -25.17 4.83
C SER A 134 14.06 -25.03 5.83
N THR A 135 14.32 -25.45 7.08
CA THR A 135 13.33 -25.43 8.17
C THR A 135 13.20 -24.02 8.75
N ASP A 136 12.52 -23.12 8.04
CA ASP A 136 12.12 -21.82 8.56
C ASP A 136 10.85 -21.97 9.41
N VAL A 137 10.92 -21.59 10.70
CA VAL A 137 9.75 -21.57 11.58
C VAL A 137 9.18 -20.16 11.64
N THR A 138 7.90 -20.03 11.31
CA THR A 138 7.17 -18.75 11.34
C THR A 138 6.09 -18.79 12.41
N LEU A 139 6.08 -17.80 13.30
CA LEU A 139 5.13 -17.68 14.41
C LEU A 139 4.37 -16.36 14.33
N ASP A 140 3.06 -16.40 14.56
CA ASP A 140 2.26 -15.19 14.74
C ASP A 140 2.53 -14.61 16.13
N VAL A 141 3.01 -13.37 16.17
CA VAL A 141 3.34 -12.63 17.41
C VAL A 141 2.59 -11.30 17.48
N ARG A 142 1.50 -11.17 16.72
CA ARG A 142 0.73 -9.92 16.58
C ARG A 142 0.32 -9.33 17.92
N SER A 143 -0.24 -10.14 18.83
CA SER A 143 -0.74 -9.67 20.13
C SER A 143 0.32 -9.02 21.02
N GLU A 144 1.54 -9.54 20.99
CA GLU A 144 2.67 -9.08 21.78
C GLU A 144 3.32 -7.86 21.15
N VAL A 145 3.43 -7.85 19.83
CA VAL A 145 4.00 -6.74 19.06
C VAL A 145 3.06 -5.54 19.09
N GLU A 146 1.75 -5.73 19.02
CA GLU A 146 0.75 -4.65 19.12
C GLU A 146 0.85 -3.93 20.47
N LYS A 147 0.96 -4.69 21.56
CA LYS A 147 1.20 -4.14 22.91
C LYS A 147 2.52 -3.40 22.99
N TRP A 148 3.59 -3.93 22.40
CA TRP A 148 4.90 -3.27 22.37
C TRP A 148 4.89 -1.97 21.57
N ILE A 149 4.19 -1.92 20.43
CA ILE A 149 4.03 -0.70 19.62
C ILE A 149 3.22 0.36 20.38
N GLY A 150 2.20 -0.04 21.13
CA GLY A 150 1.34 0.89 21.89
C GLY A 150 2.00 1.51 23.13
N ILE A 151 3.16 1.02 23.58
CA ILE A 151 3.88 1.62 24.71
C ILE A 151 4.72 2.81 24.22
N ASN A 152 4.56 3.95 24.91
CA ASN A 152 5.34 5.16 24.69
C ASN A 152 6.72 5.03 25.37
N GLY A 153 7.79 5.32 24.62
CA GLY A 153 9.18 5.26 25.09
C GLY A 153 10.07 4.24 24.35
N ASP A 154 11.35 4.19 24.72
CA ASP A 154 12.40 3.36 24.09
C ASP A 154 12.40 1.88 24.54
N GLN A 155 11.22 1.35 24.86
CA GLN A 155 11.11 -0.01 25.37
C GLN A 155 11.46 -1.02 24.26
N LYS A 156 12.29 -2.00 24.59
CA LYS A 156 12.78 -3.03 23.65
C LYS A 156 11.88 -4.26 23.67
N LEU A 157 11.67 -4.88 22.50
CA LEU A 157 11.01 -6.19 22.42
C LEU A 157 12.07 -7.28 22.57
N VAL A 158 11.92 -8.12 23.59
CA VAL A 158 12.86 -9.21 23.89
C VAL A 158 12.22 -10.55 23.54
N VAL A 159 12.89 -11.31 22.68
CA VAL A 159 12.45 -12.64 22.24
C VAL A 159 13.51 -13.66 22.64
N ASP A 160 13.16 -14.59 23.52
CA ASP A 160 14.01 -15.72 23.91
C ASP A 160 13.56 -16.96 23.10
N VAL A 161 14.44 -17.51 22.26
CA VAL A 161 14.22 -18.70 21.43
C VAL A 161 15.04 -19.87 21.96
N GLY A 162 14.39 -20.96 22.34
CA GLY A 162 15.00 -22.22 22.72
C GLY A 162 14.93 -23.21 21.57
N ILE A 163 16.05 -23.82 21.20
CA ILE A 163 16.15 -24.83 20.15
C ILE A 163 16.71 -26.11 20.76
N ALA A 164 16.01 -27.23 20.60
CA ALA A 164 16.52 -28.53 21.01
C ALA A 164 17.80 -28.89 20.23
N VAL A 165 18.85 -29.33 20.94
CA VAL A 165 20.15 -29.71 20.39
C VAL A 165 20.26 -31.24 20.44
N GLY A 166 20.46 -31.87 19.29
CA GLY A 166 20.84 -33.29 19.20
C GLY A 166 22.32 -33.50 19.52
N GLU A 167 22.76 -34.75 19.70
CA GLU A 167 24.11 -35.12 20.18
C GLU A 167 25.30 -34.59 19.35
N VAL A 168 25.08 -34.08 18.13
CA VAL A 168 26.14 -33.49 17.28
C VAL A 168 25.99 -31.96 17.25
N SER A 169 26.82 -31.27 18.02
CA SER A 169 26.79 -29.82 18.21
C SER A 169 27.54 -29.08 17.10
N LEU A 170 26.86 -28.79 15.98
CA LEU A 170 27.25 -27.68 15.12
C LEU A 170 26.59 -26.40 15.65
N GLU A 171 27.41 -25.41 16.03
CA GLU A 171 27.01 -24.10 16.56
C GLU A 171 26.25 -23.28 15.49
N ALA A 172 25.03 -23.70 15.15
CA ALA A 172 24.17 -22.98 14.24
C ALA A 172 23.54 -21.78 14.96
N ASN A 173 24.04 -20.59 14.67
CA ASN A 173 23.40 -19.34 15.11
C ASN A 173 22.09 -19.16 14.35
N PRO A 174 20.93 -19.09 15.03
CA PRO A 174 19.66 -18.91 14.34
C PRO A 174 19.55 -17.48 13.80
N THR A 175 19.08 -17.36 12.56
CA THR A 175 18.66 -16.07 12.01
C THR A 175 17.25 -15.80 12.49
N ILE A 176 17.05 -14.69 13.20
CA ILE A 176 15.74 -14.30 13.74
C ILE A 176 15.36 -12.96 13.09
N SER A 177 14.15 -12.87 12.53
CA SER A 177 13.61 -11.65 11.95
C SER A 177 12.14 -11.47 12.30
N LEU A 178 11.68 -10.21 12.34
CA LEU A 178 10.31 -9.84 12.67
C LEU A 178 9.70 -9.08 11.49
N GLU A 179 8.76 -9.70 10.81
CA GLU A 179 8.03 -9.13 9.68
C GLU A 179 6.76 -8.46 10.19
N LEU A 180 6.55 -7.19 9.83
CA LEU A 180 5.40 -6.39 10.24
C LEU A 180 4.66 -5.88 9.01
N ASP A 181 3.35 -6.17 8.94
CA ASP A 181 2.45 -5.50 8.01
C ASP A 181 1.72 -4.38 8.75
N LEU A 182 1.90 -3.17 8.28
CA LEU A 182 1.44 -1.95 8.90
C LEU A 182 0.37 -1.29 8.03
N LYS A 183 -0.81 -1.04 8.59
CA LYS A 183 -1.88 -0.25 7.96
C LYS A 183 -1.75 1.18 8.44
N LYS A 184 -1.63 2.16 7.54
CA LYS A 184 -1.86 3.54 7.97
C LYS A 184 -3.27 3.63 8.53
N ALA A 185 -3.41 4.18 9.74
CA ALA A 185 -4.73 4.50 10.25
C ALA A 185 -5.41 5.42 9.21
N PRO A 186 -6.70 5.20 8.88
CA PRO A 186 -7.39 6.16 8.07
C PRO A 186 -7.31 7.48 8.84
N LYS A 187 -6.51 8.43 8.35
CA LYS A 187 -6.73 9.82 8.71
C LYS A 187 -8.20 10.01 8.44
N ARG A 188 -8.98 10.41 9.45
CA ARG A 188 -10.25 11.07 9.21
C ARG A 188 -9.89 12.25 8.33
N ARG A 189 -9.85 12.04 7.02
CA ARG A 189 -10.08 13.11 6.08
C ARG A 189 -11.44 13.57 6.53
N HIS A 190 -11.52 14.76 7.14
CA HIS A 190 -12.72 15.57 7.01
C HIS A 190 -13.23 15.28 5.62
N SER A 191 -14.46 14.74 5.50
CA SER A 191 -15.17 14.56 4.22
C SER A 191 -14.60 15.60 3.31
N ARG A 192 -13.78 15.21 2.31
CA ARG A 192 -12.92 16.16 1.57
C ARG A 192 -13.84 17.32 1.30
N SER A 193 -13.67 18.38 2.08
CA SER A 193 -14.46 19.55 1.82
C SER A 193 -13.98 19.87 0.43
N ASN A 194 -14.91 20.13 -0.49
CA ASN A 194 -14.61 20.62 -1.83
C ASN A 194 -13.83 21.95 -1.80
N LYS A 195 -13.00 22.22 -0.77
CA LYS A 195 -11.99 23.27 -0.67
C LYS A 195 -10.95 23.21 -1.78
N GLU A 196 -10.78 22.07 -2.47
CA GLU A 196 -9.98 22.05 -3.71
C GLU A 196 -10.75 22.61 -4.92
N ASP A 197 -12.09 22.64 -4.85
CA ASP A 197 -12.98 23.29 -5.84
C ASP A 197 -13.36 24.72 -5.46
N GLU A 198 -13.08 25.14 -4.23
CA GLU A 198 -13.34 26.50 -3.76
C GLU A 198 -12.23 27.41 -4.29
N CYS A 199 -12.41 27.82 -5.54
CA CYS A 199 -11.53 28.78 -6.18
C CYS A 199 -11.60 30.11 -5.44
N ASP A 200 -10.45 30.48 -4.91
CA ASP A 200 -10.23 31.73 -4.23
C ASP A 200 -10.45 32.93 -5.16
N GLU A 201 -11.04 34.00 -4.62
CA GLU A 201 -11.38 35.23 -5.37
C GLU A 201 -10.16 35.91 -5.99
N ARG A 202 -8.95 35.57 -5.52
CA ARG A 202 -7.66 36.04 -6.08
C ARG A 202 -7.39 35.57 -7.52
N GLY A 203 -8.18 34.63 -8.07
CA GLY A 203 -8.05 34.17 -9.45
C GLY A 203 -6.77 33.38 -9.72
N TRP A 204 -6.25 32.69 -8.70
CA TRP A 204 -5.10 31.80 -8.82
C TRP A 204 -5.48 30.44 -9.43
N CYS A 205 -4.47 29.70 -9.90
CA CYS A 205 -4.64 28.41 -10.54
C CYS A 205 -5.50 27.46 -9.69
N CYS A 206 -6.67 27.15 -10.24
CA CYS A 206 -7.73 26.43 -9.57
C CYS A 206 -8.44 25.47 -10.53
N ARG A 207 -9.04 24.44 -9.95
CA ARG A 207 -9.91 23.51 -10.65
C ARG A 207 -11.33 24.07 -10.67
N LYS A 208 -11.88 24.32 -11.85
CA LYS A 208 -13.27 24.76 -12.05
C LYS A 208 -14.12 23.60 -12.56
N SER A 209 -15.37 23.50 -12.14
CA SER A 209 -16.32 22.53 -12.66
C SER A 209 -17.14 23.11 -13.82
N VAL A 210 -17.39 22.28 -14.82
CA VAL A 210 -18.30 22.57 -15.93
C VAL A 210 -19.05 21.29 -16.27
N ILE A 211 -20.36 21.39 -16.49
CA ILE A 211 -21.14 20.26 -17.01
C ILE A 211 -21.06 20.34 -18.53
N ILE A 212 -20.65 19.25 -19.16
CA ILE A 212 -20.62 19.15 -20.62
C ILE A 212 -21.47 17.98 -21.08
N SER A 213 -22.19 18.18 -22.19
CA SER A 213 -22.86 17.11 -22.91
C SER A 213 -21.98 16.57 -24.02
N PHE A 214 -21.97 15.24 -24.20
CA PHE A 214 -21.34 14.63 -25.37
C PHE A 214 -21.99 15.08 -26.68
N LYS A 215 -23.24 15.55 -26.63
CA LYS A 215 -23.91 16.15 -27.80
C LYS A 215 -23.24 17.45 -28.22
N ASP A 216 -22.86 18.31 -27.26
CA ASP A 216 -22.32 19.64 -27.54
C ASP A 216 -20.93 19.59 -28.19
N ILE A 217 -20.19 18.49 -27.95
CA ILE A 217 -18.88 18.24 -28.56
C ILE A 217 -18.95 17.30 -29.78
N GLY A 218 -20.15 16.94 -30.24
CA GLY A 218 -20.34 16.10 -31.43
C GLY A 218 -20.08 14.60 -31.21
N TRP A 219 -20.01 14.14 -29.97
CA TRP A 219 -19.74 12.73 -29.62
C TRP A 219 -21.00 11.90 -29.35
N SER A 220 -22.19 12.52 -29.40
CA SER A 220 -23.46 11.82 -29.20
C SER A 220 -23.76 10.72 -30.21
N ASP A 221 -23.04 10.71 -31.34
CA ASP A 221 -23.20 9.67 -32.35
C ASP A 221 -22.63 8.33 -31.87
N TRP A 222 -21.50 8.34 -31.16
CA TRP A 222 -20.80 7.12 -30.75
C TRP A 222 -20.80 6.88 -29.22
N VAL A 223 -20.92 7.93 -28.40
CA VAL A 223 -21.09 7.81 -26.94
C VAL A 223 -22.58 7.71 -26.59
N VAL A 224 -22.95 6.64 -25.90
CA VAL A 224 -24.35 6.34 -25.53
C VAL A 224 -24.63 6.68 -24.06
N ALA A 225 -23.67 6.44 -23.16
CA ALA A 225 -23.80 6.84 -21.77
C ALA A 225 -22.45 7.19 -21.10
N PRO A 226 -22.44 8.19 -20.20
CA PRO A 226 -23.57 9.06 -19.88
C PRO A 226 -23.79 10.09 -21.00
N THR A 227 -24.91 10.80 -20.97
CA THR A 227 -25.22 11.86 -21.94
C THR A 227 -24.48 13.16 -21.64
N GLU A 228 -24.18 13.37 -20.36
CA GLU A 228 -23.46 14.51 -19.82
C GLU A 228 -22.62 14.09 -18.62
N TYR A 229 -21.58 14.85 -18.32
CA TYR A 229 -20.78 14.67 -17.12
C TYR A 229 -20.19 15.98 -16.62
N THR A 230 -19.83 16.01 -15.34
CA THR A 230 -19.07 17.12 -14.76
C THR A 230 -17.60 16.96 -15.14
N MET A 231 -17.16 17.78 -16.08
CA MET A 231 -15.73 17.94 -16.38
C MET A 231 -15.14 18.99 -15.43
N HIS A 232 -13.84 18.86 -15.21
CA HIS A 232 -13.06 19.83 -14.46
C HIS A 232 -11.99 20.44 -15.36
N LEU A 233 -11.80 21.75 -15.24
CA LEU A 233 -10.84 22.54 -16.02
C LEU A 233 -9.84 23.19 -15.08
N CYS A 234 -8.58 23.27 -15.49
CA CYS A 234 -7.57 24.05 -14.78
C CYS A 234 -7.51 25.45 -15.37
N ASP A 235 -7.81 26.44 -14.55
CA ASP A 235 -7.82 27.83 -14.97
C ASP A 235 -7.36 28.75 -13.82
N GLY A 236 -6.81 29.91 -14.19
CA GLY A 236 -6.32 30.92 -13.28
C GLY A 236 -4.83 31.22 -13.43
N THR A 237 -4.38 32.18 -12.64
CA THR A 237 -3.02 32.69 -12.69
C THR A 237 -2.06 31.87 -11.83
N CYS A 238 -0.81 31.76 -12.28
CA CYS A 238 0.27 31.13 -11.53
C CYS A 238 1.24 32.20 -11.02
N PRO A 239 0.93 32.86 -9.89
CA PRO A 239 1.87 33.80 -9.29
C PRO A 239 3.08 33.06 -8.73
N HIS A 240 4.09 33.82 -8.34
CA HIS A 240 5.38 33.27 -7.97
C HIS A 240 5.31 32.24 -6.84
N ASN A 241 5.93 31.09 -7.08
CA ASN A 241 5.96 29.94 -6.18
C ASN A 241 4.57 29.36 -5.80
N TYR A 242 3.52 29.68 -6.55
CA TYR A 242 2.21 29.08 -6.35
C TYR A 242 2.15 27.69 -6.97
N LYS A 243 1.91 26.66 -6.14
CA LYS A 243 1.74 25.24 -6.53
C LYS A 243 2.64 24.79 -7.70
N PRO A 244 3.98 24.95 -7.61
CA PRO A 244 4.86 24.60 -8.72
C PRO A 244 4.88 23.09 -8.97
N ALA A 245 4.81 22.68 -10.23
CA ALA A 245 4.90 21.28 -10.65
C ALA A 245 6.30 20.68 -10.41
N SER A 246 7.32 21.52 -10.49
CA SER A 246 8.72 21.10 -10.42
C SER A 246 9.66 22.25 -10.01
N MET A 247 10.92 21.93 -9.74
CA MET A 247 11.97 22.94 -9.56
C MET A 247 12.14 23.81 -10.83
N HIS A 248 12.02 23.21 -12.02
CA HIS A 248 12.05 23.96 -13.29
C HIS A 248 10.96 25.03 -13.33
N THR A 249 9.75 24.70 -12.86
CA THR A 249 8.64 25.67 -12.76
C THR A 249 8.99 26.84 -11.82
N GLN A 250 9.63 26.55 -10.69
CA GLN A 250 10.06 27.60 -9.75
C GLN A 250 11.10 28.52 -10.39
N VAL A 251 12.09 27.96 -11.10
CA VAL A 251 13.10 28.74 -11.83
C VAL A 251 12.45 29.58 -12.94
N LYS A 252 11.53 29.02 -13.73
CA LYS A 252 10.78 29.75 -14.76
C LYS A 252 9.95 30.89 -14.17
N SER A 253 9.24 30.63 -13.07
CA SER A 253 8.51 31.63 -12.29
C SER A 253 9.43 32.78 -11.85
N ARG A 254 10.63 32.46 -11.34
CA ARG A 254 11.62 33.45 -10.95
C ARG A 254 12.16 34.24 -12.15
N LEU A 255 12.44 33.56 -13.25
CA LEU A 255 12.96 34.19 -14.48
C LEU A 255 11.94 35.17 -15.08
N HIS A 256 10.65 34.81 -15.10
CA HIS A 256 9.55 35.70 -15.49
C HIS A 256 9.56 37.01 -14.67
N GLN A 257 9.80 36.94 -13.36
CA GLN A 257 9.88 38.13 -12.51
C GLN A 257 11.10 39.01 -12.82
N ILE A 258 12.28 38.39 -12.94
CA ILE A 258 13.54 39.12 -13.17
C ILE A 258 13.53 39.83 -14.53
N THR A 259 12.99 39.15 -15.55
CA THR A 259 12.89 39.66 -16.92
C THR A 259 11.67 40.56 -17.14
N LYS A 260 10.92 40.90 -16.07
CA LYS A 260 9.72 41.75 -16.13
C LYS A 260 8.71 41.32 -17.20
N GLY A 261 8.57 40.01 -17.41
CA GLY A 261 7.60 39.44 -18.33
C GLY A 261 8.13 38.98 -19.69
N GLU A 262 9.42 39.15 -20.00
CA GLU A 262 10.01 38.64 -21.25
C GLU A 262 9.94 37.10 -21.32
N THR A 263 10.24 36.43 -20.21
CA THR A 263 9.99 34.99 -20.09
C THR A 263 8.53 34.75 -19.74
N PRO A 264 7.81 33.83 -20.41
CA PRO A 264 6.42 33.53 -20.06
C PRO A 264 6.26 33.00 -18.64
N ARG A 265 5.18 33.43 -17.95
CA ARG A 265 4.80 32.86 -16.65
C ARG A 265 4.43 31.38 -16.78
N PRO A 266 4.52 30.59 -15.69
CA PRO A 266 3.94 29.25 -15.66
C PRO A 266 2.44 29.25 -15.98
N CYS A 267 1.96 28.16 -16.56
CA CYS A 267 0.56 27.96 -16.91
C CYS A 267 -0.14 27.07 -15.89
N CYS A 268 -1.43 27.32 -15.64
CA CYS A 268 -2.25 26.42 -14.84
C CYS A 268 -2.66 25.21 -15.69
N VAL A 269 -2.22 24.01 -15.30
CA VAL A 269 -2.43 22.78 -16.09
C VAL A 269 -2.88 21.61 -15.20
N PRO A 270 -3.53 20.58 -15.78
CA PRO A 270 -3.89 19.38 -15.04
C PRO A 270 -2.67 18.64 -14.48
N ALA A 271 -2.74 18.30 -13.20
CA ALA A 271 -1.71 17.57 -12.46
C ALA A 271 -2.08 16.10 -12.24
N ALA A 272 -3.37 15.78 -12.23
CA ALA A 272 -3.89 14.45 -12.06
C ALA A 272 -5.30 14.35 -12.66
N TYR A 273 -5.71 13.12 -12.97
CA TYR A 273 -7.00 12.80 -13.52
C TYR A 273 -7.72 11.73 -12.69
N GLU A 274 -9.02 11.60 -12.90
CA GLU A 274 -9.90 10.57 -12.38
C GLU A 274 -10.48 9.78 -13.57
N PRO A 275 -10.55 8.44 -13.44
CA PRO A 275 -11.07 7.59 -14.49
C PRO A 275 -12.59 7.72 -14.61
N MET A 276 -13.10 7.60 -15.83
CA MET A 276 -14.53 7.52 -16.10
C MET A 276 -14.82 6.41 -17.10
N VAL A 277 -15.90 5.65 -16.87
CA VAL A 277 -16.36 4.62 -17.81
C VAL A 277 -17.38 5.23 -18.75
N LEU A 278 -17.18 5.03 -20.05
CA LEU A 278 -18.14 5.38 -21.08
C LEU A 278 -18.76 4.10 -21.66
N MET A 279 -20.07 4.13 -21.88
CA MET A 279 -20.77 3.19 -22.74
C MET A 279 -20.82 3.78 -24.14
N HIS A 280 -20.14 3.14 -25.08
CA HIS A 280 -19.97 3.68 -26.43
C HIS A 280 -19.91 2.56 -27.47
N TYR A 281 -20.08 2.93 -28.73
CA TYR A 281 -19.83 2.03 -29.84
C TYR A 281 -18.34 1.99 -30.19
N ASP A 282 -17.83 0.82 -30.55
CA ASP A 282 -16.49 0.67 -31.12
C ASP A 282 -16.49 0.87 -32.64
N SER A 283 -15.31 0.79 -33.26
CA SER A 283 -15.12 0.91 -34.71
C SER A 283 -15.87 -0.13 -35.54
N ARG A 284 -16.38 -1.20 -34.91
CA ARG A 284 -17.18 -2.25 -35.56
C ARG A 284 -18.68 -2.08 -35.31
N GLY A 285 -19.09 -0.99 -34.67
CA GLY A 285 -20.48 -0.72 -34.32
C GLY A 285 -21.01 -1.57 -33.16
N LYS A 286 -20.13 -2.17 -32.34
CA LYS A 286 -20.54 -2.94 -31.16
C LYS A 286 -20.50 -2.07 -29.90
N LEU A 287 -21.54 -2.18 -29.06
CA LEU A 287 -21.57 -1.54 -27.75
C LEU A 287 -20.54 -2.15 -26.80
N LYS A 288 -19.80 -1.27 -26.12
CA LYS A 288 -18.80 -1.62 -25.11
C LYS A 288 -18.79 -0.64 -23.96
N LEU A 289 -18.28 -1.10 -22.82
CA LEU A 289 -17.92 -0.27 -21.68
C LEU A 289 -16.41 -0.15 -21.64
N THR A 290 -15.89 1.07 -21.75
CA THR A 290 -14.45 1.34 -21.71
C THR A 290 -14.13 2.31 -20.58
N PRO A 291 -13.17 1.99 -19.69
CA PRO A 291 -12.63 2.96 -18.74
C PRO A 291 -11.61 3.88 -19.44
N PHE A 292 -11.82 5.19 -19.30
CA PHE A 292 -10.91 6.23 -19.74
C PHE A 292 -10.20 6.82 -18.51
N PRO A 293 -8.90 6.53 -18.29
CA PRO A 293 -8.21 6.85 -17.04
C PRO A 293 -7.93 8.34 -16.83
N ASP A 294 -7.95 9.12 -17.90
CA ASP A 294 -7.52 10.51 -18.00
C ASP A 294 -8.63 11.45 -18.48
N LEU A 295 -9.90 11.14 -18.16
CA LEU A 295 -11.05 11.89 -18.68
C LEU A 295 -11.48 13.07 -17.79
N ILE A 296 -11.35 12.96 -16.47
CA ILE A 296 -11.81 13.99 -15.53
C ILE A 296 -10.60 14.56 -14.79
N VAL A 297 -10.37 15.88 -14.85
CA VAL A 297 -9.27 16.49 -14.08
C VAL A 297 -9.55 16.40 -12.58
N SER A 298 -8.64 15.79 -11.82
CA SER A 298 -8.76 15.69 -10.37
C SER A 298 -7.95 16.76 -9.63
N LYS A 299 -6.85 17.26 -10.22
CA LYS A 299 -5.98 18.28 -9.62
C LYS A 299 -5.35 19.20 -10.66
N CYS A 300 -5.03 20.42 -10.25
CA CYS A 300 -4.31 21.43 -11.04
C CYS A 300 -3.01 21.87 -10.35
N HIS A 301 -2.00 22.23 -11.15
CA HIS A 301 -0.76 22.83 -10.69
C HIS A 301 -0.22 23.84 -11.71
N CYS A 302 0.87 24.53 -11.37
CA CYS A 302 1.54 25.47 -12.26
C CYS A 302 2.77 24.82 -12.92
N ALA A 303 2.96 24.99 -14.24
CA ALA A 303 4.09 24.42 -15.01
C ALA A 303 4.69 25.41 -16.05
#